data_AF-A0A351RUJ9-F1
#
_entry.id   AF-A0A351RUJ9-F1
#
_cell.length_a   1.000
_cell.length_b   1.000
_cell.length_c   1.000
_cell.angle_alpha   90.00
_cell.angle_beta   90.00
_cell.angle_gamma   90.00
#
_symmetry.space_group_name_H-M   'P 1'
#
loop_
_entity.id
_entity.type
_entity.pdbx_description
1 polymer ?
#
loop_
_entity_poly.entity_id
_entity_poly.type
_entity_poly.pdbx_seq_one_letter_code
_entity_poly.pdbx_strand_id
1 'polypeptide(L)'
;MELWKRIRPKLISLIVFNLLIWIINSFLYLLPVVFKVAFTVFTTGGFLILFLIDIFPIESWQGKRIFKNLILTLIYGIIFLGILWLYTAYYKFPAMFTITILIYTLLAVLFLALIDLKPLKEKTGIRAVNSLLFLFLIMGGGYTFMGWALPQFDPAYEIERLKPKKFFIEEADEETIISVGAEVFKNNECFNCHDIEPGGIPKRGPALAAVDIGDRNKIRVSIVEPRKETTKGYEKELKTMPDYYGDQIEKNYLEAMVRYLENIGKVRITTEMMPDGWWTDPKILRDGKDIFEGIKNPDVACSGCHGKDGIPLMTEAANLRDAVRMSKLSDADLFKVVSEGRPDTPMAAWKEYLSNEDIWKVIAYINMFHHGGKAEAHKKGEGIPSVAINQPVVPIITE
;
A
#
# COMPACT_ATOMS: atom_id res chain seq x y z
N MET A 1 -14.09 36.23 -39.27
CA MET A 1 -14.23 37.44 -38.42
C MET A 1 -15.39 37.34 -37.44
N GLU A 2 -16.60 36.92 -37.85
CA GLU A 2 -17.77 36.74 -36.96
C GLU A 2 -17.53 35.79 -35.79
N LEU A 3 -16.92 34.63 -36.04
CA LEU A 3 -16.60 33.66 -34.98
C LEU A 3 -15.66 34.24 -33.90
N TRP A 4 -14.67 35.03 -34.31
CA TRP A 4 -13.71 35.65 -33.39
C TRP A 4 -14.35 36.75 -32.53
N LYS A 5 -15.28 37.53 -33.09
CA LYS A 5 -16.05 38.53 -32.34
C LYS A 5 -16.95 37.87 -31.27
N ARG A 6 -17.47 36.66 -31.55
CA ARG A 6 -18.29 35.88 -30.60
C ARG A 6 -17.47 35.17 -29.53
N ILE A 7 -16.29 34.65 -29.89
CA ILE A 7 -15.41 33.89 -28.98
C ILE A 7 -14.63 34.81 -28.02
N ARG A 8 -14.13 35.95 -28.51
CA ARG A 8 -13.24 36.85 -27.75
C ARG A 8 -13.74 37.25 -26.36
N PRO A 9 -14.98 37.75 -26.16
CA PRO A 9 -15.44 38.14 -24.82
C PRO A 9 -15.59 36.94 -23.88
N LYS A 10 -15.94 35.76 -24.40
CA LYS A 10 -16.08 34.53 -23.61
C LYS A 10 -14.72 33.92 -23.24
N LEU A 11 -13.74 33.99 -24.15
CA LEU A 11 -12.36 33.58 -23.87
C LEU A 11 -11.75 34.45 -22.77
N ILE A 12 -12.01 35.77 -22.80
CA ILE A 12 -11.63 36.69 -21.74
C ILE A 12 -12.31 36.30 -20.41
N SER A 13 -13.61 35.96 -20.43
CA SER A 13 -14.32 35.47 -19.23
C SER A 13 -13.74 34.16 -18.68
N LEU A 14 -13.36 33.20 -19.55
CA LEU A 14 -12.70 31.96 -19.16
C LEU A 14 -11.32 32.21 -18.52
N ILE A 15 -10.54 33.12 -19.08
CA ILE A 15 -9.23 33.52 -18.54
C ILE A 15 -9.40 34.18 -17.16
N VAL A 16 -10.35 35.11 -17.03
CA VAL A 16 -10.67 35.79 -15.76
C VAL A 16 -11.17 34.80 -14.71
N PHE A 17 -12.02 33.85 -15.10
CA PHE A 17 -12.52 32.80 -14.21
C PHE A 17 -11.39 31.87 -13.72
N ASN A 18 -10.51 31.41 -14.62
CA ASN A 18 -9.35 30.60 -14.23
C ASN A 18 -8.37 31.37 -13.33
N LEU A 19 -8.17 32.67 -13.58
CA LEU A 19 -7.39 33.54 -12.70
C LEU A 19 -8.02 33.66 -11.31
N LEU A 20 -9.34 33.83 -11.22
CA LEU A 20 -10.07 33.85 -9.94
C LEU A 20 -9.97 32.52 -9.21
N ILE A 21 -10.08 31.39 -9.91
CA ILE A 21 -9.90 30.07 -9.30
C ILE A 21 -8.46 29.85 -8.85
N TRP A 22 -7.47 30.30 -9.62
CA TRP A 22 -6.08 30.25 -9.21
C TRP A 22 -5.83 31.07 -7.93
N ILE A 23 -6.46 32.25 -7.81
CA ILE A 23 -6.45 33.07 -6.60
C ILE A 23 -7.17 32.36 -5.43
N ILE A 24 -8.36 31.80 -5.64
CA ILE A 24 -9.08 31.05 -4.59
C ILE A 24 -8.26 29.84 -4.13
N ASN A 25 -7.64 29.12 -5.07
CA ASN A 25 -6.81 27.95 -4.77
C ASN A 25 -5.52 28.35 -4.04
N SER A 26 -4.99 29.56 -4.29
CA SER A 26 -3.90 30.13 -3.51
C SER A 26 -4.34 30.62 -2.11
N PHE A 27 -5.63 30.73 -1.80
CA PHE A 27 -6.10 30.91 -0.42
C PHE A 27 -6.43 29.58 0.29
N LEU A 28 -6.54 28.47 -0.45
CA LEU A 28 -6.80 27.13 0.07
C LEU A 28 -5.52 26.38 0.49
N TYR A 29 -4.44 27.07 0.88
CA TYR A 29 -3.12 26.47 1.18
C TYR A 29 -3.18 25.28 2.16
N LEU A 30 -4.14 25.29 3.08
CA LEU A 30 -4.33 24.27 4.12
C LEU A 30 -4.91 22.94 3.60
N LEU A 31 -5.44 22.88 2.37
CA LEU A 31 -5.98 21.64 1.80
C LEU A 31 -4.88 20.77 1.17
N PRO A 32 -4.98 19.43 1.28
CA PRO A 32 -4.09 18.51 0.58
C PRO A 32 -4.08 18.76 -0.94
N VAL A 33 -2.94 18.52 -1.59
CA VAL A 33 -2.73 18.78 -3.03
C VAL A 33 -3.82 18.12 -3.90
N VAL A 34 -4.28 16.93 -3.53
CA VAL A 34 -5.33 16.19 -4.24
C VAL A 34 -6.65 16.98 -4.31
N PHE A 35 -7.05 17.66 -3.24
CA PHE A 35 -8.27 18.46 -3.22
C PHE A 35 -8.14 19.73 -4.06
N LYS A 36 -6.95 20.34 -4.08
CA LYS A 36 -6.66 21.52 -4.93
C LYS A 36 -6.70 21.18 -6.42
N VAL A 37 -6.16 20.01 -6.78
CA VAL A 37 -6.18 19.49 -8.16
C VAL A 37 -7.61 19.13 -8.55
N ALA A 38 -8.33 18.38 -7.71
CA ALA A 38 -9.72 18.02 -7.97
C ALA A 38 -10.61 19.26 -8.15
N PHE A 39 -10.53 20.23 -7.24
CA PHE A 39 -11.30 21.48 -7.33
C PHE A 39 -11.06 22.17 -8.68
N THR A 40 -9.78 22.39 -9.04
CA THR A 40 -9.41 23.04 -10.31
C THR A 40 -9.91 22.25 -11.52
N VAL A 41 -9.75 20.92 -11.53
CA VAL A 41 -10.19 20.06 -12.64
C VAL A 41 -11.71 20.10 -12.79
N PHE A 42 -12.47 20.01 -11.70
CA PHE A 42 -13.93 20.03 -11.75
C PHE A 42 -14.49 21.41 -12.12
N THR A 43 -13.92 22.49 -11.59
CA THR A 43 -14.40 23.84 -11.88
C THR A 43 -13.99 24.31 -13.26
N THR A 44 -12.74 24.08 -13.67
CA THR A 44 -12.26 24.44 -15.00
C THR A 44 -12.88 23.52 -16.05
N GLY A 45 -12.99 22.22 -15.78
CA GLY A 45 -13.67 21.26 -16.64
C GLY A 45 -15.16 21.58 -16.82
N GLY A 46 -15.87 21.87 -15.73
CA GLY A 46 -17.28 22.29 -15.77
C GLY A 46 -17.49 23.57 -16.57
N PHE A 47 -16.64 24.59 -16.37
CA PHE A 47 -16.73 25.84 -17.12
C PHE A 47 -16.32 25.67 -18.59
N LEU A 48 -15.38 24.77 -18.90
CA LEU A 48 -15.02 24.41 -20.28
C LEU A 48 -16.20 23.71 -20.97
N ILE A 49 -16.90 22.82 -20.28
CA ILE A 49 -18.12 22.16 -20.78
C ILE A 49 -19.21 23.20 -21.06
N LEU A 50 -19.46 24.13 -20.13
CA LEU A 50 -20.41 25.21 -20.34
C LEU A 50 -20.00 26.11 -21.52
N PHE A 51 -18.72 26.49 -21.61
CA PHE A 51 -18.17 27.25 -22.73
C PHE A 51 -18.31 26.52 -24.06
N LEU A 52 -18.12 25.19 -24.09
CA LEU A 52 -18.32 24.36 -25.27
C LEU A 52 -19.80 24.27 -25.66
N ILE A 53 -20.71 24.08 -24.70
CA ILE A 53 -22.17 24.10 -24.93
C ILE A 53 -22.62 25.47 -25.49
N ASP A 54 -21.99 26.55 -25.04
CA ASP A 54 -22.34 27.92 -25.45
C ASP A 54 -21.72 28.35 -26.79
N ILE A 55 -20.59 27.75 -27.20
CA ILE A 55 -19.99 27.91 -28.53
C ILE A 55 -20.76 27.07 -29.55
N PHE A 56 -21.19 25.88 -29.14
CA PHE A 56 -21.95 24.92 -29.93
C PHE A 56 -23.37 24.80 -29.36
N PRO A 57 -24.27 25.76 -29.63
CA PRO A 57 -25.62 25.73 -29.09
C PRO A 57 -26.29 24.39 -29.43
N ILE A 58 -26.96 23.80 -28.44
CA ILE A 58 -27.54 22.43 -28.51
C ILE A 58 -28.51 22.28 -29.70
N GLU A 59 -29.09 23.36 -30.21
CA GLU A 59 -29.90 23.36 -31.45
C GLU A 59 -29.09 23.05 -32.72
N SER A 60 -27.81 23.40 -32.77
CA SER A 60 -26.88 22.98 -33.84
C SER A 60 -26.46 21.50 -33.73
N TRP A 61 -26.79 20.87 -32.61
CA TRP A 61 -26.67 19.43 -32.38
C TRP A 61 -27.86 18.64 -32.96
N GLN A 62 -28.64 19.24 -33.87
CA GLN A 62 -29.47 18.47 -34.79
C GLN A 62 -28.60 17.76 -35.87
N GLY A 63 -27.88 16.72 -35.44
CA GLY A 63 -27.90 15.46 -36.18
C GLY A 63 -27.09 15.34 -37.47
N LYS A 64 -25.91 15.95 -37.61
CA LYS A 64 -24.94 15.55 -38.66
C LYS A 64 -23.49 15.49 -38.18
N ARG A 65 -23.10 14.31 -37.66
CA ARG A 65 -22.03 13.41 -38.21
C ARG A 65 -20.99 12.83 -37.24
N ILE A 66 -20.84 13.28 -35.99
CA ILE A 66 -19.70 12.77 -35.18
C ILE A 66 -20.02 11.44 -34.46
N PHE A 67 -21.22 11.30 -33.86
CA PHE A 67 -21.60 10.11 -33.08
C PHE A 67 -22.76 9.29 -33.66
N LYS A 68 -23.34 9.69 -34.79
CA LYS A 68 -24.47 8.99 -35.42
C LYS A 68 -24.21 7.51 -35.76
N ASN A 69 -22.96 7.08 -35.74
CA ASN A 69 -22.56 5.69 -35.90
C ASN A 69 -22.18 5.12 -34.54
N LEU A 70 -23.05 4.27 -33.99
CA LEU A 70 -22.77 3.41 -32.84
C LEU A 70 -21.37 2.79 -32.89
N ILE A 71 -20.94 2.35 -34.08
CA ILE A 71 -19.61 1.77 -34.31
C ILE A 71 -18.48 2.77 -34.00
N LEU A 72 -18.61 4.03 -34.42
CA LEU A 72 -17.61 5.08 -34.13
C LEU A 72 -17.61 5.42 -32.64
N THR A 73 -18.78 5.52 -32.00
CA THR A 73 -18.90 5.76 -30.55
C THR A 73 -18.16 4.68 -29.75
N LEU A 74 -18.31 3.41 -30.14
CA LEU A 74 -17.60 2.29 -29.51
C LEU A 74 -16.10 2.32 -29.79
N ILE A 75 -15.66 2.62 -31.02
CA ILE A 75 -14.24 2.73 -31.36
C ILE A 75 -13.55 3.84 -30.55
N TYR A 76 -14.12 5.05 -30.54
CA TYR A 76 -13.56 6.16 -29.76
C TYR A 76 -13.59 5.89 -28.26
N GLY A 77 -14.66 5.25 -27.77
CA GLY A 77 -14.76 4.85 -26.36
C GLY A 77 -13.67 3.86 -25.95
N ILE A 78 -13.38 2.84 -26.77
CA ILE A 78 -12.31 1.87 -26.51
C ILE A 78 -10.94 2.54 -26.53
N ILE A 79 -10.68 3.39 -27.54
CA ILE A 79 -9.41 4.13 -27.62
C ILE A 79 -9.22 5.01 -26.38
N PHE A 80 -10.27 5.73 -25.97
CA PHE A 80 -10.22 6.62 -24.80
C PHE A 80 -10.01 5.85 -23.49
N LEU A 81 -10.66 4.69 -23.31
CA LEU A 81 -10.44 3.79 -22.17
C LEU A 81 -8.99 3.29 -22.13
N GLY A 82 -8.42 2.91 -23.28
CA GLY A 82 -7.02 2.49 -23.38
C GLY A 82 -6.03 3.61 -23.02
N ILE A 83 -6.28 4.84 -23.49
CA ILE A 83 -5.46 6.01 -23.14
C ILE A 83 -5.53 6.30 -21.64
N LEU A 84 -6.74 6.26 -21.05
CA LEU A 84 -6.90 6.46 -19.60
C LEU A 84 -6.20 5.37 -18.79
N TRP A 85 -6.26 4.11 -19.23
CA TRP A 85 -5.53 3.02 -18.57
C TRP A 85 -4.02 3.25 -18.61
N LEU A 86 -3.45 3.62 -19.77
CA LEU A 86 -2.03 3.95 -19.90
C LEU A 86 -1.64 5.19 -19.05
N TYR A 87 -2.49 6.21 -19.03
CA TYR A 87 -2.27 7.42 -18.25
C TYR A 87 -2.25 7.12 -16.74
N THR A 88 -3.25 6.39 -16.24
CA THR A 88 -3.32 6.01 -14.81
C THR A 88 -2.16 5.10 -14.40
N ALA A 89 -1.72 4.19 -15.28
CA ALA A 89 -0.52 3.38 -15.06
C ALA A 89 0.75 4.24 -14.99
N TYR A 90 0.92 5.21 -15.91
CA TYR A 90 2.08 6.11 -15.93
C TYR A 90 2.20 6.94 -14.64
N TYR A 91 1.08 7.44 -14.12
CA TYR A 91 1.05 8.21 -12.86
C TYR A 91 0.95 7.35 -11.59
N LYS A 92 1.06 6.02 -11.70
CA LYS A 92 1.02 5.08 -10.58
C LYS A 92 -0.21 5.27 -9.65
N PHE A 93 -1.39 5.46 -10.25
CA PHE A 93 -2.63 5.57 -9.47
C PHE A 93 -2.90 4.27 -8.69
N PRO A 94 -3.41 4.33 -7.45
CA PRO A 94 -3.86 3.14 -6.73
C PRO A 94 -4.93 2.37 -7.52
N ALA A 95 -4.87 1.04 -7.49
CA ALA A 95 -5.68 0.17 -8.35
C ALA A 95 -7.19 0.46 -8.28
N MET A 96 -7.71 0.76 -7.08
CA MET A 96 -9.13 1.09 -6.88
C MET A 96 -9.55 2.32 -7.69
N PHE A 97 -8.74 3.39 -7.71
CA PHE A 97 -9.07 4.60 -8.47
C PHE A 97 -9.03 4.35 -9.97
N THR A 98 -8.05 3.57 -10.45
CA THR A 98 -7.96 3.16 -11.85
C THR A 98 -9.21 2.41 -12.29
N ILE A 99 -9.64 1.42 -11.51
CA ILE A 99 -10.86 0.63 -11.77
C ILE A 99 -12.09 1.54 -11.80
N THR A 100 -12.25 2.40 -10.80
CA THR A 100 -13.40 3.32 -10.70
C THR A 100 -13.47 4.27 -11.89
N ILE A 101 -12.35 4.89 -12.28
CA ILE A 101 -12.29 5.80 -13.44
C ILE A 101 -12.68 5.10 -14.73
N LEU A 102 -12.19 3.87 -14.94
CA LEU A 102 -12.50 3.09 -16.14
C LEU A 102 -13.97 2.66 -16.18
N ILE A 103 -14.56 2.25 -15.05
CA ILE A 103 -15.99 1.91 -14.96
C ILE A 103 -16.86 3.12 -15.30
N TYR A 104 -16.62 4.28 -14.68
CA TYR A 104 -17.42 5.48 -14.97
C TYR A 104 -17.29 5.92 -16.42
N THR A 105 -16.08 5.83 -16.99
CA THR A 105 -15.85 6.16 -18.39
C THR A 105 -16.59 5.18 -19.32
N LEU A 106 -16.55 3.88 -19.02
CA LEU A 106 -17.30 2.87 -19.76
C LEU A 106 -18.80 3.13 -19.71
N LEU A 107 -19.35 3.44 -18.54
CA LEU A 107 -20.77 3.80 -18.37
C LEU A 107 -21.14 5.04 -19.19
N ALA A 108 -20.27 6.06 -19.24
CA ALA A 108 -20.49 7.25 -20.07
C ALA A 108 -20.49 6.91 -21.57
N VAL A 109 -19.56 6.06 -22.04
CA VAL A 109 -19.55 5.58 -23.43
C VAL A 109 -20.82 4.79 -23.76
N LEU A 110 -21.27 3.91 -22.85
CA LEU A 110 -22.51 3.16 -23.00
C LEU A 110 -23.73 4.09 -23.05
N PHE A 111 -23.76 5.14 -22.23
CA PHE A 111 -24.81 6.15 -22.24
C PHE A 111 -24.87 6.91 -23.58
N LEU A 112 -23.73 7.32 -24.11
CA LEU A 112 -23.65 7.94 -25.44
C LEU A 112 -24.14 6.98 -26.53
N ALA A 113 -23.71 5.71 -26.47
CA ALA A 113 -24.18 4.68 -27.38
C ALA A 113 -25.70 4.47 -27.31
N LEU A 114 -26.30 4.55 -26.12
CA LEU A 114 -27.76 4.46 -25.92
C LEU A 114 -28.51 5.64 -26.56
N ILE A 115 -27.97 6.87 -26.50
CA ILE A 115 -28.56 8.05 -27.15
C ILE A 115 -28.57 7.90 -28.68
N ASP A 116 -27.55 7.25 -29.25
CA ASP A 116 -27.45 7.01 -30.69
C ASP A 116 -28.37 5.88 -31.20
N LEU A 117 -28.93 5.06 -30.30
CA LEU A 117 -29.88 4.02 -30.68
C LEU A 117 -31.22 4.63 -31.10
N LYS A 118 -31.86 3.99 -32.08
CA LYS A 118 -33.21 4.38 -32.50
C LYS A 118 -34.19 4.24 -31.32
N PRO A 119 -35.08 5.22 -31.10
CA PRO A 119 -36.15 5.08 -30.12
C PRO A 119 -36.92 3.78 -30.38
N LEU A 120 -37.11 2.98 -29.33
CA LEU A 120 -37.96 1.80 -29.43
C LEU A 120 -39.40 2.24 -29.71
N LYS A 121 -40.12 1.44 -30.51
CA LYS A 121 -41.56 1.65 -30.69
C LYS A 121 -42.26 1.53 -29.34
N GLU A 122 -43.20 2.43 -29.09
CA GLU A 122 -44.03 2.37 -27.89
C GLU A 122 -44.74 1.01 -27.82
N LYS A 123 -44.62 0.36 -26.67
CA LYS A 123 -45.35 -0.88 -26.37
C LYS A 123 -46.55 -0.49 -25.52
N THR A 124 -47.74 -0.97 -25.90
CA THR A 124 -48.99 -0.73 -25.16
C THR A 124 -49.60 -2.03 -24.64
N GLY A 125 -50.49 -1.92 -23.66
CA GLY A 125 -51.19 -3.06 -23.05
C GLY A 125 -50.26 -4.08 -22.41
N ILE A 126 -50.57 -5.37 -22.58
CA ILE A 126 -49.84 -6.48 -21.93
C ILE A 126 -48.35 -6.55 -22.32
N ARG A 127 -47.98 -6.09 -23.52
CA ARG A 127 -46.58 -6.08 -23.98
C ARG A 127 -45.74 -5.05 -23.23
N ALA A 128 -46.35 -3.95 -22.79
CA ALA A 128 -45.69 -2.96 -21.94
C ALA A 128 -45.42 -3.56 -20.55
N VAL A 129 -46.44 -4.20 -19.96
CA VAL A 129 -46.36 -4.88 -18.65
C VAL A 129 -45.26 -5.94 -18.67
N ASN A 130 -45.22 -6.81 -19.68
CA ASN A 130 -44.19 -7.84 -19.81
C ASN A 130 -42.78 -7.24 -19.96
N SER A 131 -42.64 -6.12 -20.66
CA SER A 131 -41.34 -5.44 -20.81
C SER A 131 -40.87 -4.82 -19.50
N LEU A 132 -41.80 -4.27 -18.71
CA LEU A 132 -41.52 -3.72 -17.39
C LEU A 132 -41.10 -4.83 -16.40
N LEU A 133 -41.84 -5.94 -16.36
CA LEU A 133 -41.51 -7.11 -15.54
C LEU A 133 -40.15 -7.70 -15.93
N PHE A 134 -39.86 -7.81 -17.22
CA PHE A 134 -38.56 -8.28 -17.70
C PHE A 134 -37.41 -7.37 -17.27
N LEU A 135 -37.57 -6.05 -17.41
CA LEU A 135 -36.58 -5.08 -16.94
C LEU A 135 -36.40 -5.16 -15.42
N PHE A 136 -37.48 -5.26 -14.67
CA PHE A 136 -37.46 -5.42 -13.22
C PHE A 136 -36.72 -6.69 -12.79
N LEU A 137 -36.96 -7.82 -13.46
CA LEU A 137 -36.26 -9.07 -13.17
C LEU A 137 -34.76 -8.99 -13.49
N ILE A 138 -34.37 -8.32 -14.59
CA ILE A 138 -32.96 -8.14 -14.92
C ILE A 138 -32.27 -7.21 -13.93
N MET A 139 -32.83 -6.02 -13.69
CA MET A 139 -32.22 -5.01 -12.84
C MET A 139 -32.26 -5.44 -11.37
N GLY A 140 -33.42 -5.92 -10.90
CA GLY A 140 -33.61 -6.43 -9.55
C GLY A 140 -32.82 -7.71 -9.30
N GLY A 141 -32.82 -8.65 -10.26
CA GLY A 141 -32.01 -9.86 -10.19
C GLY A 141 -30.51 -9.55 -10.20
N GLY A 142 -30.05 -8.63 -11.05
CA GLY A 142 -28.66 -8.17 -11.09
C GLY A 142 -28.24 -7.49 -9.80
N TYR A 143 -29.07 -6.59 -9.25
CA TYR A 143 -28.82 -5.94 -7.96
C TYR A 143 -28.75 -6.96 -6.82
N THR A 144 -29.70 -7.90 -6.77
CA THR A 144 -29.75 -8.95 -5.74
C THR A 144 -28.56 -9.89 -5.85
N PHE A 145 -28.21 -10.32 -7.06
CA PHE A 145 -27.06 -11.17 -7.31
C PHE A 145 -25.75 -10.47 -6.95
N MET A 146 -25.61 -9.18 -7.29
CA MET A 146 -24.41 -8.42 -6.95
C MET A 146 -24.28 -8.21 -5.44
N GLY A 147 -25.40 -7.95 -4.76
CA GLY A 147 -25.45 -7.99 -3.30
C GLY A 147 -25.00 -9.35 -2.78
N TRP A 148 -25.59 -10.44 -3.26
CA TRP A 148 -25.23 -11.80 -2.83
C TRP A 148 -23.77 -12.20 -3.12
N ALA A 149 -23.19 -11.77 -4.24
CA ALA A 149 -21.85 -12.16 -4.68
C ALA A 149 -20.73 -11.37 -4.00
N LEU A 150 -21.03 -10.18 -3.47
CA LEU A 150 -20.07 -9.41 -2.68
C LEU A 150 -20.01 -9.95 -1.25
N PRO A 151 -18.86 -9.85 -0.56
CA PRO A 151 -18.73 -10.26 0.84
C PRO A 151 -19.85 -9.65 1.68
N GLN A 152 -20.79 -10.48 2.10
CA GLN A 152 -21.89 -10.05 2.94
C GLN A 152 -21.47 -10.07 4.39
N PHE A 153 -22.00 -9.12 5.15
CA PHE A 153 -21.89 -9.14 6.61
C PHE A 153 -22.44 -10.48 7.10
N ASP A 154 -21.59 -11.32 7.67
CA ASP A 154 -21.98 -12.54 8.34
C ASP A 154 -22.10 -12.22 9.85
N PRO A 155 -23.33 -12.10 10.38
CA PRO A 155 -23.52 -11.79 11.79
C PRO A 155 -22.92 -12.86 12.69
N ALA A 156 -22.88 -14.13 12.26
CA ALA A 156 -22.32 -15.20 13.06
C ALA A 156 -20.78 -15.09 13.13
N TYR A 157 -20.13 -14.81 12.00
CA TYR A 157 -18.69 -14.53 11.94
C TYR A 157 -18.32 -13.29 12.77
N GLU A 158 -19.08 -12.20 12.67
CA GLU A 158 -18.82 -10.98 13.45
C GLU A 158 -19.12 -11.19 14.95
N ILE A 159 -20.15 -11.94 15.30
CA ILE A 159 -20.43 -12.33 16.69
C ILE A 159 -19.34 -13.28 17.21
N GLU A 160 -18.81 -14.18 16.39
CA GLU A 160 -17.70 -15.07 16.77
C GLU A 160 -16.40 -14.29 16.97
N ARG A 161 -16.14 -13.27 16.15
CA ARG A 161 -15.07 -12.29 16.38
C ARG A 161 -15.28 -11.47 17.66
N LEU A 162 -16.54 -11.17 18.01
CA LEU A 162 -16.91 -10.50 19.26
C LEU A 162 -16.89 -11.43 20.47
N LYS A 163 -16.89 -12.76 20.30
CA LYS A 163 -16.66 -13.71 21.39
C LYS A 163 -15.15 -13.72 21.64
N PRO A 164 -14.65 -13.11 22.73
CA PRO A 164 -13.23 -13.18 23.03
C PRO A 164 -12.86 -14.65 23.16
N LYS A 165 -11.94 -15.13 22.32
CA LYS A 165 -11.23 -16.38 22.59
C LYS A 165 -10.48 -16.15 23.89
N LYS A 166 -11.07 -16.50 25.03
CA LYS A 166 -10.52 -16.21 26.36
C LYS A 166 -9.02 -16.44 26.36
N PHE A 167 -8.28 -15.34 26.38
CA PHE A 167 -6.84 -15.34 26.37
C PHE A 167 -6.41 -15.17 27.82
N PHE A 168 -5.75 -16.19 28.37
CA PHE A 168 -5.23 -16.16 29.73
C PHE A 168 -3.74 -15.92 29.65
N ILE A 169 -3.33 -14.72 30.05
CA ILE A 169 -1.92 -14.31 29.93
C ILE A 169 -0.98 -15.17 30.80
N GLU A 170 -1.50 -15.76 31.88
CA GLU A 170 -0.75 -16.63 32.79
C GLU A 170 -0.44 -18.01 32.18
N GLU A 171 -1.20 -18.42 31.16
CA GLU A 171 -1.08 -19.74 30.50
C GLU A 171 -0.33 -19.67 29.16
N ALA A 172 -0.07 -18.46 28.65
CA ALA A 172 0.56 -18.23 27.36
C ALA A 172 2.07 -18.01 27.47
N ASP A 173 2.82 -18.46 26.46
CA ASP A 173 4.25 -18.16 26.34
C ASP A 173 4.51 -16.72 25.85
N GLU A 174 5.76 -16.26 25.92
CA GLU A 174 6.14 -14.90 25.58
C GLU A 174 5.83 -14.50 24.14
N GLU A 175 6.07 -15.41 23.20
CA GLU A 175 5.86 -15.17 21.77
C GLU A 175 4.37 -15.05 21.46
N THR A 176 3.56 -15.94 22.05
CA THR A 176 2.10 -15.86 22.00
C THR A 176 1.60 -14.53 22.58
N ILE A 177 2.15 -14.09 23.73
CA ILE A 177 1.72 -12.83 24.35
C ILE A 177 2.08 -11.62 23.49
N ILE A 178 3.28 -11.58 22.89
CA ILE A 178 3.70 -10.51 21.99
C ILE A 178 2.87 -10.50 20.71
N SER A 179 2.59 -11.66 20.10
CA SER A 179 1.79 -11.76 18.88
C SER A 179 0.34 -11.34 19.10
N VAL A 180 -0.29 -11.76 20.21
CA VAL A 180 -1.61 -11.28 20.62
C VAL A 180 -1.59 -9.77 20.84
N GLY A 181 -0.56 -9.23 21.49
CA GLY A 181 -0.41 -7.79 21.68
C GLY A 181 -0.32 -7.01 20.37
N ALA A 182 0.41 -7.53 19.37
CA ALA A 182 0.48 -6.96 18.02
C ALA A 182 -0.88 -7.00 17.31
N GLU A 183 -1.64 -8.09 17.49
CA GLU A 183 -2.99 -8.21 16.95
C GLU A 183 -3.94 -7.19 17.58
N VAL A 184 -3.88 -7.00 18.90
CA VAL A 184 -4.68 -5.98 19.62
C VAL A 184 -4.35 -4.57 19.10
N PHE A 185 -3.06 -4.25 18.91
CA PHE A 185 -2.63 -2.97 18.34
C PHE A 185 -3.19 -2.74 16.93
N LYS A 186 -3.21 -3.79 16.09
CA LYS A 186 -3.75 -3.72 14.72
C LYS A 186 -5.28 -3.63 14.72
N ASN A 187 -5.95 -4.47 15.50
CA ASN A 187 -7.41 -4.56 15.55
C ASN A 187 -8.06 -3.30 16.12
N ASN A 188 -7.34 -2.57 16.99
CA ASN A 188 -7.75 -1.25 17.50
C ASN A 188 -7.22 -0.09 16.64
N GLU A 189 -6.71 -0.37 15.44
CA GLU A 189 -6.27 0.62 14.45
C GLU A 189 -5.22 1.63 14.95
N CYS A 190 -4.42 1.26 15.94
CA CYS A 190 -3.42 2.16 16.53
C CYS A 190 -2.38 2.63 15.49
N PHE A 191 -2.10 1.81 14.47
CA PHE A 191 -1.18 2.09 13.36
C PHE A 191 -1.59 3.29 12.47
N ASN A 192 -2.86 3.68 12.50
CA ASN A 192 -3.35 4.87 11.78
C ASN A 192 -2.76 6.17 12.36
N CYS A 193 -2.38 6.15 13.64
CA CYS A 193 -1.81 7.30 14.34
C CYS A 193 -0.39 7.09 14.82
N HIS A 194 0.04 5.85 15.09
CA HIS A 194 1.35 5.53 15.62
C HIS A 194 2.20 4.79 14.59
N ASP A 195 3.48 5.15 14.56
CA ASP A 195 4.50 4.40 13.83
C ASP A 195 5.26 3.50 14.81
N ILE A 196 5.57 2.28 14.40
CA ILE A 196 6.27 1.26 15.21
C ILE A 196 7.60 0.85 14.57
N GLU A 197 7.98 1.46 13.44
CA GLU A 197 9.25 1.18 12.80
C GLU A 197 10.41 1.91 13.49
N PRO A 198 11.60 1.29 13.61
CA PRO A 198 12.80 1.97 14.09
C PRO A 198 13.14 3.17 13.18
N GLY A 199 13.07 4.39 13.72
CA GLY A 199 13.25 5.61 12.93
C GLY A 199 12.00 6.11 12.21
N GLY A 200 10.83 5.55 12.54
CA GLY A 200 9.54 5.97 12.02
C GLY A 200 9.27 7.46 12.21
N ILE A 201 8.50 8.03 11.30
CA ILE A 201 8.17 9.47 11.33
C ILE A 201 7.00 9.72 12.27
N PRO A 202 7.03 10.82 13.06
CA PRO A 202 5.86 11.34 13.75
C PRO A 202 4.63 11.36 12.85
N LYS A 203 3.63 10.55 13.18
CA LYS A 203 2.30 10.62 12.57
C LYS A 203 1.45 11.57 13.43
N ARG A 204 0.13 11.35 13.44
CA ARG A 204 -0.79 12.06 14.35
C ARG A 204 -0.43 11.82 15.82
N GLY A 205 0.16 10.68 16.14
CA GLY A 205 0.76 10.36 17.44
C GLY A 205 2.26 10.07 17.32
N PRO A 206 2.94 9.87 18.47
CA PRO A 206 4.36 9.55 18.50
C PRO A 206 4.69 8.26 17.75
N ALA A 207 5.85 8.27 17.08
CA ALA A 207 6.51 7.08 16.57
C ALA A 207 7.07 6.27 17.75
N LEU A 208 6.34 5.24 18.16
CA LEU A 208 6.52 4.51 19.41
C LEU A 208 7.86 3.76 19.49
N ALA A 209 8.44 3.39 18.35
CA ALA A 209 9.78 2.78 18.30
C ALA A 209 10.93 3.81 18.23
N ALA A 210 10.63 5.08 18.01
CA ALA A 210 11.61 6.16 17.89
C ALA A 210 11.66 7.09 19.12
N VAL A 211 10.74 6.94 20.07
CA VAL A 211 10.66 7.77 21.28
C VAL A 211 10.68 6.92 22.54
N ASP A 212 11.12 7.50 23.64
CA ASP A 212 11.03 6.87 24.95
C ASP A 212 9.57 6.92 25.47
N ILE A 213 8.88 5.80 25.32
CA ILE A 213 7.52 5.57 25.82
C ILE A 213 7.50 5.14 27.31
N GLY A 214 8.67 4.99 27.93
CA GLY A 214 8.88 4.64 29.34
C GLY A 214 8.63 3.16 29.68
N ASP A 215 8.39 2.91 30.96
CA ASP A 215 8.21 1.56 31.49
C ASP A 215 6.80 1.00 31.24
N ARG A 216 6.63 -0.29 31.58
CA ARG A 216 5.34 -1.00 31.42
C ARG A 216 4.16 -0.25 32.05
N ASN A 217 4.37 0.40 33.19
CA ASN A 217 3.30 1.13 33.88
C ASN A 217 2.95 2.41 33.14
N LYS A 218 3.94 3.16 32.68
CA LYS A 218 3.73 4.37 31.88
C LYS A 218 3.00 4.06 30.57
N ILE A 219 3.38 2.98 29.88
CA ILE A 219 2.69 2.53 28.66
C ILE A 219 1.23 2.23 28.97
N ARG A 220 0.94 1.47 30.03
CA ARG A 220 -0.44 1.12 30.42
C ARG A 220 -1.28 2.35 30.72
N VAL A 221 -0.76 3.28 31.52
CA VAL A 221 -1.44 4.53 31.86
C VAL A 221 -1.65 5.39 30.61
N SER A 222 -0.70 5.41 29.67
CA SER A 222 -0.84 6.18 28.42
C SER A 222 -1.93 5.63 27.50
N ILE A 223 -2.30 4.36 27.63
CA ILE A 223 -3.37 3.74 26.83
C ILE A 223 -4.74 3.92 27.50
N VAL A 224 -4.80 3.72 28.82
CA VAL A 224 -6.05 3.79 29.61
C VAL A 224 -6.45 5.23 29.93
N GLU A 225 -5.46 6.09 30.19
CA GLU A 225 -5.62 7.51 30.56
C GLU A 225 -4.75 8.41 29.65
N PRO A 226 -4.98 8.43 28.32
CA PRO A 226 -4.08 9.10 27.36
C PRO A 226 -3.97 10.62 27.52
N ARG A 227 -4.87 11.23 28.29
CA ARG A 227 -4.91 12.68 28.55
C ARG A 227 -4.20 13.08 29.85
N LYS A 228 -3.66 12.11 30.60
CA LYS A 228 -3.00 12.36 31.89
C LYS A 228 -1.60 12.93 31.70
N GLU A 229 -0.82 12.31 30.82
CA GLU A 229 0.55 12.69 30.49
C GLU A 229 0.80 12.44 29.00
N THR A 230 1.66 13.23 28.37
CA THR A 230 2.05 13.06 26.95
C THR A 230 3.56 13.13 26.78
N THR A 231 4.06 12.54 25.71
CA THR A 231 5.48 12.61 25.33
C THR A 231 5.85 14.04 24.94
N LYS A 232 7.04 14.46 25.33
CA LYS A 232 7.59 15.79 25.01
C LYS A 232 7.48 16.08 23.52
N GLY A 233 6.89 17.21 23.15
CA GLY A 233 6.67 17.63 21.76
C GLY A 233 5.29 17.30 21.18
N TYR A 234 4.43 16.61 21.93
CA TYR A 234 3.04 16.29 21.56
C TYR A 234 2.01 16.94 22.50
N GLU A 235 2.36 18.06 23.12
CA GLU A 235 1.50 18.76 24.09
C GLU A 235 0.22 19.30 23.43
N LYS A 236 0.26 19.63 22.13
CA LYS A 236 -0.89 20.13 21.37
C LYS A 236 -1.86 19.01 20.99
N GLU A 237 -1.37 17.78 20.91
CA GLU A 237 -2.08 16.59 20.47
C GLU A 237 -2.61 15.74 21.64
N LEU A 238 -2.50 16.22 22.88
CA LEU A 238 -2.94 15.53 24.11
C LEU A 238 -4.38 15.00 24.05
N LYS A 239 -5.28 15.67 23.31
CA LYS A 239 -6.69 15.29 23.17
C LYS A 239 -6.98 14.41 21.95
N THR A 240 -5.97 14.10 21.15
CA THR A 240 -6.12 13.38 19.88
C THR A 240 -6.25 11.88 20.08
N MET A 241 -5.59 11.32 21.10
CA MET A 241 -5.72 9.91 21.43
C MET A 241 -7.07 9.64 22.14
N PRO A 242 -7.90 8.71 21.63
CA PRO A 242 -9.18 8.38 22.24
C PRO A 242 -9.06 7.79 23.65
N ASP A 243 -10.00 8.09 24.53
CA ASP A 243 -10.03 7.73 25.95
C ASP A 243 -10.90 6.51 26.28
N TYR A 244 -11.40 5.78 25.28
CA TYR A 244 -12.29 4.63 25.47
C TYR A 244 -11.57 3.27 25.53
N TYR A 245 -10.25 3.21 25.26
CA TYR A 245 -9.53 1.94 25.18
C TYR A 245 -9.46 1.18 26.50
N GLY A 246 -9.47 1.90 27.63
CA GLY A 246 -9.55 1.30 28.96
C GLY A 246 -10.82 0.47 29.19
N ASP A 247 -11.91 0.84 28.52
CA ASP A 247 -13.20 0.15 28.62
C ASP A 247 -13.40 -0.89 27.50
N GLN A 248 -12.82 -0.67 26.33
CA GLN A 248 -13.01 -1.53 25.15
C GLN A 248 -12.05 -2.73 25.10
N ILE A 249 -10.85 -2.60 25.67
CA ILE A 249 -9.84 -3.65 25.62
C ILE A 249 -9.87 -4.45 26.91
N GLU A 250 -10.15 -5.75 26.79
CA GLU A 250 -10.19 -6.65 27.94
C GLU A 250 -8.79 -6.79 28.59
N LYS A 251 -8.77 -6.98 29.92
CA LYS A 251 -7.56 -6.83 30.75
C LYS A 251 -6.36 -7.66 30.27
N ASN A 252 -6.58 -8.92 29.89
CA ASN A 252 -5.47 -9.79 29.45
C ASN A 252 -4.92 -9.36 28.09
N TYR A 253 -5.78 -8.88 27.19
CA TYR A 253 -5.40 -8.33 25.89
C TYR A 253 -4.71 -6.98 26.01
N LEU A 254 -5.16 -6.12 26.93
CA LEU A 254 -4.47 -4.87 27.26
C LEU A 254 -3.07 -5.17 27.79
N GLU A 255 -2.94 -6.16 28.66
CA GLU A 255 -1.63 -6.58 29.17
C GLU A 255 -0.73 -7.12 28.05
N ALA A 256 -1.25 -7.97 27.16
CA ALA A 256 -0.51 -8.43 25.98
C ALA A 256 -0.05 -7.28 25.10
N MET A 257 -0.92 -6.29 24.83
CA MET A 257 -0.56 -5.10 24.07
C MET A 257 0.51 -4.27 24.78
N VAL A 258 0.42 -4.10 26.10
CA VAL A 258 1.44 -3.40 26.89
C VAL A 258 2.78 -4.15 26.83
N ARG A 259 2.80 -5.48 26.84
CA ARG A 259 4.02 -6.29 26.71
C ARG A 259 4.60 -6.26 25.30
N TYR A 260 3.74 -6.23 24.28
CA TYR A 260 4.15 -5.97 22.90
C TYR A 260 4.81 -4.60 22.78
N LEU A 261 4.17 -3.55 23.32
CA LEU A 261 4.69 -2.18 23.30
C LEU A 261 5.93 -1.99 24.19
N GLU A 262 6.08 -2.79 25.24
CA GLU A 262 7.32 -2.82 26.00
C GLU A 262 8.48 -3.38 25.15
N ASN A 263 8.19 -4.24 24.17
CA ASN A 263 9.19 -4.89 23.32
C ASN A 263 9.42 -4.19 21.97
N ILE A 264 8.55 -3.29 21.53
CA ILE A 264 8.82 -2.47 20.34
C ILE A 264 10.07 -1.61 20.59
N GLY A 265 11.04 -1.71 19.68
CA GLY A 265 12.35 -1.08 19.84
C GLY A 265 13.31 -1.76 20.82
N LYS A 266 12.93 -2.86 21.50
CA LYS A 266 13.87 -3.68 22.32
C LYS A 266 14.61 -4.73 21.49
N VAL A 267 13.99 -5.31 20.46
CA VAL A 267 14.76 -5.83 19.32
C VAL A 267 15.17 -4.62 18.51
N ARG A 268 16.29 -3.98 18.92
CA ARG A 268 16.89 -2.94 18.09
C ARG A 268 17.42 -3.65 16.85
N ILE A 269 16.61 -3.66 15.80
CA ILE A 269 17.10 -3.95 14.45
C ILE A 269 17.95 -2.73 14.06
N THR A 270 19.18 -2.72 14.56
CA THR A 270 20.15 -1.68 14.23
C THR A 270 20.67 -1.95 12.83
N THR A 271 21.34 -0.97 12.23
CA THR A 271 22.11 -1.17 11.00
C THR A 271 23.49 -1.77 11.28
N GLU A 272 23.77 -2.14 12.54
CA GLU A 272 25.12 -2.45 13.04
C GLU A 272 25.31 -3.93 13.36
N MET A 273 24.26 -4.63 13.80
CA MET A 273 24.35 -6.03 14.21
C MET A 273 23.09 -6.84 13.89
N MET A 274 23.29 -8.12 13.57
CA MET A 274 22.20 -9.08 13.47
C MET A 274 21.51 -9.25 14.83
N PRO A 275 20.16 -9.28 14.90
CA PRO A 275 19.47 -9.60 16.13
C PRO A 275 19.82 -11.00 16.67
N ASP A 276 19.82 -11.15 17.99
CA ASP A 276 20.18 -12.40 18.65
C ASP A 276 19.28 -13.56 18.20
N GLY A 277 19.90 -14.69 17.84
CA GLY A 277 19.21 -15.91 17.40
C GLY A 277 18.81 -15.96 15.92
N TRP A 278 18.89 -14.85 15.18
CA TRP A 278 18.39 -14.79 13.80
C TRP A 278 19.23 -15.54 12.77
N TRP A 279 20.52 -15.75 13.05
CA TRP A 279 21.42 -16.52 12.19
C TRP A 279 20.96 -17.96 11.94
N THR A 280 20.22 -18.52 12.90
CA THR A 280 19.85 -19.94 12.92
C THR A 280 18.34 -20.17 12.94
N ASP A 281 17.53 -19.11 12.97
CA ASP A 281 16.08 -19.23 13.01
C ASP A 281 15.53 -19.68 11.64
N PRO A 282 14.88 -20.87 11.56
CA PRO A 282 14.33 -21.38 10.31
C PRO A 282 13.35 -20.45 9.61
N LYS A 283 12.54 -19.71 10.37
CA LYS A 283 11.55 -18.77 9.82
C LYS A 283 12.26 -17.56 9.20
N ILE A 284 13.26 -17.00 9.88
CA ILE A 284 14.07 -15.89 9.37
C ILE A 284 14.79 -16.30 8.07
N LEU A 285 15.37 -17.50 8.04
CA LEU A 285 16.05 -18.03 6.86
C LEU A 285 15.09 -18.28 5.69
N ARG A 286 13.88 -18.78 5.95
CA ARG A 286 12.83 -18.94 4.92
C ARG A 286 12.38 -17.58 4.37
N ASP A 287 12.07 -16.63 5.24
CA ASP A 287 11.66 -15.28 4.84
C ASP A 287 12.78 -14.59 4.02
N GLY A 288 14.04 -14.77 4.42
CA GLY A 288 15.22 -14.27 3.72
C GLY A 288 15.43 -14.89 2.34
N LYS A 289 15.21 -16.21 2.22
CA LYS A 289 15.25 -16.94 0.95
C LYS A 289 14.22 -16.41 -0.04
N ASP A 290 12.99 -16.18 0.41
CA ASP A 290 11.91 -15.69 -0.45
C ASP A 290 12.19 -14.28 -0.98
N ILE A 291 12.85 -13.42 -0.19
CA ILE A 291 13.33 -12.12 -0.66
C ILE A 291 14.49 -12.29 -1.64
N PHE A 292 15.50 -13.12 -1.30
CA PHE A 292 16.67 -13.33 -2.15
C PHE A 292 16.31 -13.88 -3.55
N GLU A 293 15.29 -14.75 -3.62
CA GLU A 293 14.77 -15.31 -4.87
C GLU A 293 13.78 -14.40 -5.61
N GLY A 294 13.37 -13.27 -5.02
CA GLY A 294 12.37 -12.36 -5.60
C GLY A 294 10.93 -12.88 -5.53
N ILE A 295 10.65 -13.87 -4.67
CA ILE A 295 9.30 -14.42 -4.44
C ILE A 295 8.43 -13.40 -3.69
N LYS A 296 8.99 -12.75 -2.66
CA LYS A 296 8.29 -11.76 -1.84
C LYS A 296 8.08 -10.44 -2.58
N ASN A 297 9.07 -10.02 -3.38
CA ASN A 297 9.02 -8.83 -4.21
C ASN A 297 9.79 -9.07 -5.53
N PRO A 298 9.13 -9.17 -6.69
CA PRO A 298 9.79 -9.40 -7.98
C PRO A 298 10.79 -8.31 -8.39
N ASP A 299 10.63 -7.09 -7.87
CA ASP A 299 11.56 -5.98 -8.12
C ASP A 299 12.86 -6.13 -7.31
N VAL A 300 12.89 -7.01 -6.30
CA VAL A 300 14.04 -7.28 -5.43
C VAL A 300 14.44 -8.74 -5.57
N ALA A 301 15.24 -9.05 -6.59
CA ALA A 301 15.68 -10.42 -6.90
C ALA A 301 17.21 -10.53 -6.89
N CYS A 302 17.80 -10.72 -5.70
CA CYS A 302 19.26 -10.84 -5.52
C CYS A 302 19.85 -12.00 -6.34
N SER A 303 19.13 -13.11 -6.42
CA SER A 303 19.50 -14.31 -7.18
C SER A 303 19.65 -14.07 -8.68
N GLY A 304 19.07 -12.99 -9.24
CA GLY A 304 19.21 -12.65 -10.66
C GLY A 304 20.67 -12.36 -11.04
N CYS A 305 21.43 -11.75 -10.14
CA CYS A 305 22.85 -11.45 -10.34
C CYS A 305 23.78 -12.37 -9.55
N HIS A 306 23.38 -12.77 -8.33
CA HIS A 306 24.20 -13.58 -7.42
C HIS A 306 23.95 -15.09 -7.52
N GLY A 307 23.02 -15.52 -8.38
CA GLY A 307 22.61 -16.91 -8.53
C GLY A 307 21.78 -17.42 -7.36
N LYS A 308 20.85 -18.36 -7.60
CA LYS A 308 20.05 -19.00 -6.53
C LYS A 308 20.91 -19.79 -5.56
N ASP A 309 22.07 -20.20 -6.01
CA ASP A 309 23.01 -21.03 -5.30
C ASP A 309 24.20 -20.22 -4.75
N GLY A 310 24.20 -18.88 -4.92
CA GLY A 310 25.25 -17.98 -4.45
C GLY A 310 26.45 -17.85 -5.40
N ILE A 311 26.41 -18.51 -6.57
CA ILE A 311 27.39 -18.34 -7.65
C ILE A 311 26.93 -17.20 -8.57
N PRO A 312 27.78 -16.18 -8.82
CA PRO A 312 27.37 -15.01 -9.58
C PRO A 312 27.06 -15.38 -11.04
N LEU A 313 25.90 -14.92 -11.51
CA LEU A 313 25.47 -15.02 -12.91
C LEU A 313 25.83 -13.79 -13.74
N MET A 314 26.14 -12.67 -13.06
CA MET A 314 26.54 -11.42 -13.68
C MET A 314 28.03 -11.17 -13.50
N THR A 315 28.69 -10.64 -14.54
CA THR A 315 30.09 -10.22 -14.48
C THR A 315 30.27 -9.19 -13.35
N GLU A 316 31.33 -9.33 -12.55
CA GLU A 316 31.67 -8.50 -11.39
C GLU A 316 30.79 -8.64 -10.13
N ALA A 317 29.70 -9.41 -10.19
CA ALA A 317 28.95 -9.75 -8.98
C ALA A 317 29.83 -10.61 -8.04
N ALA A 318 29.78 -10.30 -6.74
CA ALA A 318 30.53 -11.04 -5.74
C ALA A 318 30.02 -12.48 -5.64
N ASN A 319 30.95 -13.43 -5.55
CA ASN A 319 30.63 -14.81 -5.20
C ASN A 319 30.32 -14.90 -3.70
N LEU A 320 29.06 -15.18 -3.37
CA LEU A 320 28.57 -15.23 -1.99
C LEU A 320 29.02 -16.49 -1.25
N ARG A 321 29.60 -17.47 -1.97
CA ARG A 321 30.27 -18.65 -1.39
C ARG A 321 31.73 -18.41 -1.04
N ASP A 322 32.33 -17.27 -1.42
CA ASP A 322 33.72 -16.97 -1.10
C ASP A 322 33.87 -16.65 0.40
N ALA A 323 34.07 -17.71 1.17
CA ALA A 323 34.48 -17.76 2.57
C ALA A 323 35.35 -16.60 3.02
N VAL A 324 36.48 -16.42 2.31
CA VAL A 324 37.58 -15.56 2.72
C VAL A 324 37.21 -14.11 2.48
N ARG A 325 36.40 -13.84 1.46
CA ARG A 325 35.85 -12.52 1.19
C ARG A 325 34.73 -12.18 2.16
N MET A 326 33.79 -13.09 2.39
CA MET A 326 32.61 -12.85 3.21
C MET A 326 32.98 -12.68 4.68
N SER A 327 33.87 -13.50 5.24
CA SER A 327 34.28 -13.42 6.66
C SER A 327 35.08 -12.17 7.05
N LYS A 328 35.50 -11.37 6.06
CA LYS A 328 36.15 -10.07 6.29
C LYS A 328 35.16 -8.94 6.54
N LEU A 329 33.92 -9.09 6.10
CA LEU A 329 32.87 -8.11 6.31
C LEU A 329 32.35 -8.26 7.74
N SER A 330 32.01 -7.15 8.40
CA SER A 330 31.20 -7.19 9.61
C SER A 330 29.70 -7.24 9.26
N ASP A 331 28.86 -7.55 10.24
CA ASP A 331 27.41 -7.45 10.13
C ASP A 331 26.99 -6.07 9.59
N ALA A 332 27.53 -5.00 10.16
CA ALA A 332 27.32 -3.63 9.70
C ALA A 332 27.75 -3.41 8.24
N ASP A 333 28.87 -3.99 7.81
CA ASP A 333 29.36 -3.86 6.43
C ASP A 333 28.43 -4.57 5.45
N LEU A 334 27.95 -5.77 5.80
CA LEU A 334 26.98 -6.51 5.01
C LEU A 334 25.66 -5.74 4.92
N PHE A 335 25.17 -5.25 6.05
CA PHE A 335 23.97 -4.43 6.11
C PHE A 335 24.09 -3.19 5.22
N LYS A 336 25.22 -2.49 5.31
CA LYS A 336 25.48 -1.30 4.50
C LYS A 336 25.50 -1.62 3.01
N VAL A 337 26.17 -2.69 2.59
CA VAL A 337 26.24 -3.08 1.17
C VAL A 337 24.86 -3.45 0.61
N VAL A 338 24.01 -4.15 1.37
CA VAL A 338 22.66 -4.51 0.93
C VAL A 338 21.73 -3.30 0.96
N SER A 339 21.79 -2.47 2.01
CA SER A 339 20.91 -1.30 2.16
C SER A 339 21.25 -0.17 1.19
N GLU A 340 22.51 0.21 1.07
CA GLU A 340 22.98 1.35 0.25
C GLU A 340 23.40 0.94 -1.15
N GLY A 341 23.53 -0.36 -1.43
CA GLY A 341 24.08 -0.86 -2.68
C GLY A 341 25.59 -0.63 -2.77
N ARG A 342 26.14 -0.72 -3.98
CA ARG A 342 27.54 -0.36 -4.25
C ARG A 342 27.61 0.73 -5.32
N PRO A 343 28.16 1.92 -4.99
CA PRO A 343 28.40 2.98 -5.96
C PRO A 343 29.18 2.45 -7.18
N ASP A 344 28.84 2.97 -8.36
CA ASP A 344 29.47 2.62 -9.64
C ASP A 344 29.36 1.13 -10.02
N THR A 345 28.38 0.40 -9.48
CA THR A 345 28.07 -0.99 -9.85
C THR A 345 26.58 -1.20 -10.11
N PRO A 346 26.17 -2.30 -10.77
CA PRO A 346 24.76 -2.67 -10.90
C PRO A 346 24.05 -3.04 -9.59
N MET A 347 24.76 -3.14 -8.45
CA MET A 347 24.15 -3.48 -7.16
C MET A 347 23.42 -2.26 -6.57
N ALA A 348 22.10 -2.21 -6.79
CA ALA A 348 21.22 -1.14 -6.34
C ALA A 348 21.09 -1.06 -4.80
N ALA A 349 20.66 0.10 -4.32
CA ALA A 349 20.29 0.32 -2.91
C ALA A 349 18.90 -0.26 -2.62
N TRP A 350 18.81 -1.19 -1.67
CA TRP A 350 17.55 -1.86 -1.36
C TRP A 350 16.77 -1.24 -0.20
N LYS A 351 17.34 -0.26 0.52
CA LYS A 351 16.66 0.41 1.65
C LYS A 351 15.36 1.15 1.30
N GLU A 352 15.14 1.46 0.03
CA GLU A 352 13.90 2.08 -0.47
C GLU A 352 12.80 1.04 -0.77
N TYR A 353 13.17 -0.25 -0.84
CA TYR A 353 12.29 -1.36 -1.21
C TYR A 353 12.12 -2.41 -0.10
N LEU A 354 13.07 -2.47 0.84
CA LEU A 354 13.12 -3.43 1.94
C LEU A 354 13.27 -2.68 3.27
N SER A 355 12.55 -3.16 4.29
CA SER A 355 12.76 -2.73 5.67
C SER A 355 14.12 -3.20 6.20
N ASN A 356 14.64 -2.58 7.26
CA ASN A 356 15.87 -3.05 7.92
C ASN A 356 15.75 -4.52 8.37
N GLU A 357 14.56 -4.93 8.80
CA GLU A 357 14.25 -6.32 9.15
C GLU A 357 14.42 -7.27 7.95
N ASP A 358 13.84 -6.91 6.81
CA ASP A 358 13.93 -7.71 5.58
C ASP A 358 15.37 -7.81 5.08
N ILE A 359 16.16 -6.74 5.23
CA ILE A 359 17.58 -6.73 4.91
C ILE A 359 18.35 -7.72 5.78
N TRP A 360 18.11 -7.76 7.10
CA TRP A 360 18.74 -8.75 7.98
C TRP A 360 18.32 -10.18 7.69
N LYS A 361 17.04 -10.42 7.35
CA LYS A 361 16.57 -11.75 6.92
C LYS A 361 17.33 -12.25 5.68
N VAL A 362 17.51 -11.38 4.68
CA VAL A 362 18.31 -11.70 3.49
C VAL A 362 19.78 -11.97 3.86
N ILE A 363 20.37 -11.16 4.74
CA ILE A 363 21.76 -11.35 5.19
C ILE A 363 21.93 -12.69 5.93
N ALA A 364 20.97 -13.08 6.78
CA ALA A 364 20.97 -14.38 7.44
C ALA A 364 20.97 -15.53 6.42
N TYR A 365 20.16 -15.43 5.36
CA TYR A 365 20.16 -16.42 4.28
C TYR A 365 21.47 -16.41 3.45
N ILE A 366 22.00 -15.23 3.11
CA ILE A 366 23.30 -15.08 2.41
C ILE A 366 24.42 -15.76 3.20
N ASN A 367 24.35 -15.72 4.54
CA ASN A 367 25.36 -16.32 5.40
C ASN A 367 25.48 -17.82 5.22
N MET A 368 24.39 -18.51 4.86
CA MET A 368 24.43 -19.96 4.62
C MET A 368 25.33 -20.35 3.44
N PHE A 369 25.44 -19.50 2.41
CA PHE A 369 26.26 -19.82 1.22
C PHE A 369 27.74 -20.00 1.53
N HIS A 370 28.27 -19.19 2.45
CA HIS A 370 29.66 -19.29 2.91
C HIS A 370 29.78 -20.02 4.25
N HIS A 371 28.78 -20.83 4.64
CA HIS A 371 28.89 -21.80 5.73
C HIS A 371 28.54 -23.21 5.23
N GLY A 372 28.78 -23.48 3.94
CA GLY A 372 28.53 -24.80 3.34
C GLY A 372 27.05 -25.19 3.34
N GLY A 373 26.14 -24.22 3.36
CA GLY A 373 24.69 -24.44 3.28
C GLY A 373 24.03 -24.65 4.65
N LYS A 374 24.78 -24.42 5.73
CA LYS A 374 24.30 -24.54 7.10
C LYS A 374 23.99 -23.17 7.68
N ALA A 375 23.00 -23.14 8.56
CA ALA A 375 22.71 -21.99 9.38
C ALA A 375 23.72 -21.93 10.53
N GLU A 376 24.60 -20.94 10.49
CA GLU A 376 25.64 -20.71 11.51
C GLU A 376 25.75 -19.22 11.80
N ALA A 377 26.25 -18.85 12.98
CA ALA A 377 26.45 -17.46 13.35
C ALA A 377 27.62 -16.86 12.56
N HIS A 378 27.41 -15.68 11.96
CA HIS A 378 28.48 -14.96 11.30
C HIS A 378 29.48 -14.43 12.33
N LYS A 379 30.77 -14.75 12.13
CA LYS A 379 31.85 -14.25 12.97
C LYS A 379 33.00 -13.75 12.12
N LYS A 380 33.35 -12.49 12.34
CA LYS A 380 34.47 -11.84 11.66
C LYS A 380 35.78 -12.61 11.92
N GLY A 381 36.42 -13.10 10.86
CA GLY A 381 37.70 -13.80 10.94
C GLY A 381 37.65 -15.31 11.20
N GLU A 382 36.46 -15.93 11.33
CA GLU A 382 36.36 -17.39 11.25
C GLU A 382 36.44 -17.84 9.77
N GLY A 383 37.36 -18.74 9.46
CA GLY A 383 37.51 -19.32 8.13
C GLY A 383 36.66 -20.59 7.98
N ILE A 384 36.09 -20.82 6.79
CA ILE A 384 35.40 -22.07 6.49
C ILE A 384 36.40 -23.24 6.51
N PRO A 385 36.04 -24.42 7.05
CA PRO A 385 36.76 -25.66 6.82
C PRO A 385 36.98 -25.92 5.32
N SER A 386 38.20 -26.26 4.91
CA SER A 386 38.60 -26.46 3.49
C SER A 386 37.71 -27.43 2.70
N VAL A 387 36.97 -28.30 3.38
CA VAL A 387 36.05 -29.30 2.82
C VAL A 387 34.81 -28.67 2.16
N ALA A 388 34.33 -27.51 2.62
CA ALA A 388 33.09 -26.89 2.11
C ALA A 388 33.30 -26.02 0.85
N ILE A 389 34.54 -25.74 0.45
CA ILE A 389 34.86 -24.86 -0.70
C ILE A 389 34.53 -25.53 -2.05
N ASN A 390 34.52 -26.86 -2.11
CA ASN A 390 34.45 -27.64 -3.36
C ASN A 390 33.15 -28.43 -3.56
N GLN A 391 32.08 -28.16 -2.79
CA GLN A 391 30.79 -28.85 -2.93
C GLN A 391 29.68 -27.89 -3.39
N PRO A 392 28.66 -28.38 -4.12
CA PRO A 392 27.46 -27.60 -4.37
C PRO A 392 26.81 -27.26 -3.03
N VAL A 393 26.79 -25.97 -2.70
CA VAL A 393 26.17 -25.46 -1.48
C VAL A 393 24.69 -25.20 -1.77
N VAL A 394 23.84 -26.14 -1.35
CA VAL A 394 22.39 -25.94 -1.29
C VAL A 394 22.06 -25.60 0.16
N PRO A 395 21.58 -24.38 0.47
CA PRO A 395 21.12 -24.06 1.81
C PRO A 395 20.04 -25.05 2.28
N ILE A 396 20.29 -25.73 3.40
CA ILE A 396 19.33 -26.63 4.02
C ILE A 396 18.74 -25.90 5.21
N ILE A 397 17.47 -25.50 5.10
CA ILE A 397 16.72 -24.91 6.19
C ILE A 397 15.96 -26.05 6.87
N THR A 398 16.44 -26.48 8.04
CA THR A 398 15.76 -27.50 8.85
C THR A 398 14.43 -26.98 9.37
N GLU A 399 13.41 -27.83 9.45
CA GLU A 399 12.04 -27.45 9.84
C GLU A 399 11.95 -26.74 11.18
#